data_AF-A0A961MLM7-F1
#
_entry.id   AF-A0A961MLM7-F1
#
_cell.length_a   1.000
_cell.length_b   1.000
_cell.length_c   1.000
_cell.angle_alpha   90.00
_cell.angle_beta   90.00
_cell.angle_gamma   90.00
#
_symmetry.space_group_name_H-M   'P 1'
#
loop_
_entity.id
_entity.type
_entity.pdbx_description
1 polymer ?
#
loop_
_entity_poly.entity_id
_entity_poly.type
_entity_poly.pdbx_seq_one_letter_code
_entity_poly.pdbx_strand_id
1 'polypeptide(L)'
;PLRGVRIQIWAHTTEGHERDPHSHGATLTDADGAFRLEMPQIVPAFGQPHGHLAYDSGEFETVFLRPVMRSARETSLSADFVLQPV
;
A
#
# COMPACT_ATOMS: atom_id res chain seq x y z
N PRO A 1 -11.36 -7.54 13.56
CA PRO A 1 -10.64 -6.60 12.67
C PRO A 1 -10.27 -5.31 13.42
N LEU A 2 -9.24 -4.59 12.98
CA LEU A 2 -8.72 -3.40 13.69
C LEU A 2 -9.14 -2.13 12.94
N ARG A 3 -9.81 -1.20 13.62
CA ARG A 3 -10.26 0.09 13.06
C ARG A 3 -9.27 1.20 13.36
N GLY A 4 -9.08 2.13 12.43
CA GLY A 4 -8.26 3.32 12.64
C GLY A 4 -6.75 3.06 12.57
N VAL A 5 -6.34 1.89 12.08
CA VAL A 5 -4.94 1.54 11.89
C VAL A 5 -4.43 2.28 10.65
N ARG A 6 -3.32 3.01 10.81
CA ARG A 6 -2.69 3.74 9.72
C ARG A 6 -1.89 2.81 8.83
N ILE A 7 -2.26 2.79 7.55
CA ILE A 7 -1.56 2.07 6.48
C ILE A 7 -0.94 3.08 5.54
N GLN A 8 0.37 2.97 5.30
CA GLN A 8 1.11 3.81 4.37
C GLN A 8 1.32 3.05 3.07
N ILE A 9 1.11 3.72 1.93
CA ILE A 9 1.20 3.12 0.60
C ILE A 9 1.99 4.06 -0.29
N TRP A 10 2.90 3.51 -1.09
CA TRP A 10 3.60 4.24 -2.14
C TRP A 10 3.89 3.34 -3.33
N ALA A 11 3.99 3.93 -4.52
CA ALA A 11 4.27 3.19 -5.74
C ALA A 11 4.97 4.07 -6.77
N HIS A 12 5.46 3.48 -7.85
CA HIS A 12 5.78 4.21 -9.07
C HIS A 12 4.49 4.37 -9.89
N THR A 13 4.11 5.61 -10.19
CA THR A 13 2.82 5.95 -10.83
C THR A 13 3.01 6.74 -12.11
N THR A 14 1.92 6.95 -12.86
CA THR A 14 1.90 7.85 -14.01
C THR A 14 2.25 9.30 -13.67
N GLU A 15 2.16 9.71 -12.41
CA GLU A 15 2.37 11.09 -11.96
C GLU A 15 3.68 11.30 -11.19
N GLY A 16 4.43 10.23 -10.90
CA GLY A 16 5.68 10.35 -10.15
C GLY A 16 6.30 9.00 -9.79
N HIS A 17 7.53 9.04 -9.29
CA HIS A 17 8.25 7.87 -8.79
C HIS A 17 7.95 7.55 -7.33
N GLU A 18 8.40 6.37 -6.89
CA GLU A 18 8.27 5.91 -5.50
C GLU A 18 8.90 6.87 -4.47
N ARG A 19 9.75 7.81 -4.88
CA ARG A 19 10.39 8.79 -4.00
C ARG A 19 9.66 10.13 -3.99
N ASP A 20 8.76 10.34 -4.94
CA ASP A 20 8.03 11.59 -5.08
C ASP A 20 6.83 11.58 -4.13
N PRO A 21 6.66 12.60 -3.26
CA PRO A 21 5.58 12.62 -2.26
C PRO A 21 4.17 12.46 -2.85
N HIS A 22 3.97 12.88 -4.10
CA HIS A 22 2.70 12.75 -4.81
C HIS A 22 2.33 11.30 -5.14
N SER A 23 3.31 10.38 -5.13
CA SER A 23 3.10 8.95 -5.31
C SER A 23 2.90 8.22 -3.98
N HIS A 24 2.82 8.94 -2.87
CA HIS A 24 2.63 8.41 -1.52
C HIS A 24 1.22 8.75 -1.02
N GLY A 25 0.66 7.87 -0.22
CA GLY A 25 -0.57 8.13 0.51
C GLY A 25 -0.64 7.32 1.79
N ALA A 26 -1.55 7.72 2.66
CA ALA A 26 -1.90 6.95 3.83
C ALA A 26 -3.41 6.93 3.99
N THR A 27 -3.91 5.82 4.50
CA THR A 27 -5.33 5.64 4.80
C THR A 27 -5.48 4.97 6.16
N LEU A 28 -6.70 4.97 6.68
CA LEU A 28 -7.04 4.27 7.91
C LEU A 28 -7.91 3.07 7.59
N THR A 29 -7.72 2.00 8.35
CA THR A 29 -8.66 0.87 8.30
C THR A 29 -10.04 1.27 8.82
N ASP A 30 -11.09 0.74 8.19
CA ASP A 30 -12.47 0.91 8.59
C ASP A 30 -12.87 -0.04 9.74
N ALA A 31 -14.18 -0.13 10.04
CA ALA A 31 -14.69 -0.97 11.12
C ALA A 31 -14.46 -2.48 10.87
N ASP A 32 -14.37 -2.88 9.60
CA ASP A 32 -14.12 -4.25 9.18
C ASP A 32 -12.62 -4.54 8.98
N GLY A 33 -11.75 -3.57 9.31
CA GLY A 33 -10.31 -3.67 9.14
C GLY A 33 -9.85 -3.52 7.69
N ALA A 34 -10.76 -3.19 6.77
CA ALA A 34 -10.44 -2.98 5.38
C ALA A 34 -9.86 -1.57 5.19
N PHE A 35 -8.97 -1.42 4.20
CA PHE A 35 -8.39 -0.14 3.85
C PHE A 35 -8.44 0.05 2.33
N ARG A 36 -8.57 1.30 1.90
CA ARG A 36 -8.55 1.67 0.48
C ARG A 36 -7.87 3.02 0.31
N LEU A 37 -7.09 3.13 -0.76
CA LEU A 37 -6.49 4.37 -1.22
C LEU A 37 -6.66 4.41 -2.74
N GLU A 38 -7.28 5.47 -3.25
CA GLU A 38 -7.24 5.79 -4.67
C GLU A 38 -5.96 6.58 -4.95
N MET A 39 -5.24 6.19 -5.99
CA MET A 39 -3.99 6.82 -6.39
C MET A 39 -3.83 6.79 -7.92
N PRO A 40 -2.95 7.61 -8.50
CA PRO A 40 -2.65 7.52 -9.93
C PRO A 40 -2.19 6.12 -10.33
N GLN A 41 -2.43 5.74 -11.59
CA GLN A 41 -2.18 4.40 -12.10
C GLN A 41 -0.73 3.97 -11.81
N ILE A 42 -0.58 2.81 -11.19
CA ILE A 42 0.73 2.20 -10.93
C ILE A 42 1.32 1.71 -12.25
N VAL A 43 2.58 2.06 -12.50
CA VAL A 43 3.31 1.68 -13.71
C VAL A 43 4.61 0.94 -13.37
N PRO A 44 5.13 0.12 -14.29
CA PRO A 44 6.41 -0.58 -14.10
C PRO A 44 7.57 0.34 -13.71
N ALA A 45 8.29 -0.03 -12.64
CA ALA A 45 9.65 0.44 -12.37
C ALA A 45 10.56 -0.78 -12.25
N PHE A 46 11.54 -0.90 -13.14
CA PHE A 46 12.51 -2.01 -13.17
C PHE A 46 11.90 -3.42 -13.12
N GLY A 47 10.75 -3.63 -13.78
CA GLY A 47 10.09 -4.94 -13.80
C GLY A 47 8.58 -4.84 -13.76
N GLN A 48 7.95 -5.54 -12.84
CA GLN A 48 6.49 -5.55 -12.72
C GLN A 48 5.96 -4.28 -12.03
N PRO A 49 4.76 -3.78 -12.37
CA PRO A 49 4.10 -2.75 -11.60
C PRO A 49 3.80 -3.28 -10.19
N HIS A 50 4.10 -2.48 -9.18
CA HIS A 50 3.97 -2.88 -7.78
C HIS A 50 3.74 -1.66 -6.90
N GLY A 51 3.10 -1.92 -5.77
CA GLY A 51 3.03 -0.98 -4.67
C GLY A 51 3.91 -1.46 -3.52
N HIS A 52 4.16 -0.56 -2.60
CA HIS A 52 4.69 -0.85 -1.29
C HIS A 52 3.64 -0.48 -0.26
N LEU A 53 3.56 -1.28 0.80
CA LEU A 53 2.65 -1.06 1.92
C LEU A 53 3.42 -1.21 3.22
N ALA A 54 3.19 -0.31 4.15
CA ALA A 54 3.72 -0.42 5.50
C ALA A 54 2.68 -0.15 6.59
N TYR A 55 2.77 -0.96 7.64
CA TYR A 55 2.25 -0.64 8.96
C TYR A 55 3.45 -0.47 9.91
N ASP A 56 3.47 0.66 10.62
CA ASP A 56 4.49 0.97 11.62
C ASP A 56 3.89 1.92 12.67
N SER A 57 3.32 1.34 13.73
CA SER A 57 2.67 2.10 14.83
C SER A 57 2.96 1.55 16.24
N GLY A 58 3.88 0.60 16.39
CA GLY A 58 4.43 0.16 17.69
C GLY A 58 3.60 -0.83 18.52
N GLU A 59 2.28 -0.92 18.32
CA GLU A 59 1.42 -1.90 19.03
C GLU A 59 1.59 -3.35 18.52
N PHE A 60 2.08 -3.47 17.29
CA PHE A 60 2.30 -4.73 16.59
C PHE A 60 3.64 -4.64 15.85
N GLU A 61 4.21 -5.78 15.48
CA GLU A 61 5.42 -5.84 14.66
C GLU A 61 5.24 -5.04 13.37
N THR A 62 6.31 -4.35 12.95
CA THR A 62 6.34 -3.59 11.70
C THR A 62 6.10 -4.54 10.52
N VAL A 63 5.17 -4.16 9.64
CA VAL A 63 4.89 -4.91 8.40
C VAL A 63 5.35 -4.08 7.22
N PHE A 64 6.07 -4.73 6.30
CA PHE A 64 6.45 -4.16 5.01
C PHE A 64 6.15 -5.16 3.90
N LEU A 65 5.29 -4.78 2.95
CA LEU A 65 4.89 -5.62 1.83
C LEU A 65 5.22 -4.94 0.50
N ARG A 66 5.46 -5.77 -0.51
CA ARG A 66 5.60 -5.35 -1.92
C ARG A 66 4.62 -6.15 -2.80
N PRO A 67 3.31 -5.85 -2.74
CA PRO A 67 2.32 -6.48 -3.62
C PRO A 67 2.57 -6.11 -5.08
N VAL A 68 2.41 -7.08 -5.97
CA VAL A 68 2.72 -6.97 -7.40
C VAL A 68 1.45 -7.13 -8.22
N MET A 69 1.29 -6.27 -9.22
CA MET A 69 0.19 -6.36 -10.20
C MET A 69 0.55 -7.37 -11.28
N ARG A 70 -0.45 -8.07 -11.82
CA ARG A 70 -0.23 -9.05 -12.90
C ARG A 70 0.17 -8.34 -14.20
N SER A 71 -0.33 -7.12 -14.41
CA SER A 71 0.02 -6.29 -15.56
C SER A 71 -0.21 -4.80 -15.27
N ALA A 72 0.42 -3.93 -16.08
CA ALA A 72 0.22 -2.48 -16.02
C ALA A 72 -1.19 -2.02 -16.44
N ARG A 73 -2.04 -2.94 -16.92
CA ARG A 73 -3.43 -2.65 -17.32
C ARG A 73 -4.43 -2.89 -16.20
N GLU A 74 -4.04 -3.59 -15.13
CA GLU A 74 -4.90 -3.70 -13.96
C GLU A 74 -5.02 -2.33 -13.31
N THR A 75 -6.20 -2.02 -12.78
CA THR A 75 -6.51 -0.74 -12.12
C THR A 75 -6.65 -0.91 -10.61
N SER A 76 -6.39 -2.11 -10.09
CA SER A 76 -6.50 -2.43 -8.67
C SER A 76 -5.35 -3.34 -8.25
N LEU A 77 -4.83 -3.08 -7.05
CA LEU A 77 -3.84 -3.91 -6.37
C LEU A 77 -4.36 -4.25 -4.98
N SER A 78 -4.32 -5.52 -4.61
CA SER A 78 -4.81 -6.01 -3.32
C SER A 78 -3.67 -6.61 -2.50
N ALA A 79 -3.71 -6.39 -1.20
CA ALA A 79 -2.79 -6.98 -0.23
C ALA A 79 -3.52 -7.23 1.09
N ASP A 80 -3.42 -8.45 1.58
CA ASP A 80 -3.97 -8.89 2.86
C ASP A 80 -2.83 -9.29 3.79
N PHE A 81 -2.93 -8.94 5.06
CA PHE A 81 -1.95 -9.31 6.07
C PHE A 81 -2.60 -9.34 7.46
N VAL A 82 -1.91 -9.98 8.40
CA VAL A 82 -2.26 -10.00 9.82
C VAL A 82 -1.18 -9.26 10.60
N LEU A 83 -1.57 -8.65 11.72
CA LEU A 83 -0.64 -8.00 12.62
C LEU A 83 -0.31 -8.91 13.81
N GLN A 84 0.98 -9.09 14.08
CA GLN A 84 1.49 -9.85 15.22
C GLN A 84 1.81 -8.89 16.36
N PRO A 85 1.26 -9.08 17.58
CA PRO A 85 1.64 -8.27 18.74
C PRO A 85 3.15 -8.38 19.03
N VAL A 86 3.74 -7.27 19.50
CA VAL A 86 5.13 -7.23 19.98
C VAL A 86 5.30 -7.88 21.35
#